data_AF-A0A2N4YR96-F1
#
_entry.id   AF-A0A2N4YR96-F1
#
_cell.length_a   1.000
_cell.length_b   1.000
_cell.length_c   1.000
_cell.angle_alpha   90.00
_cell.angle_beta   90.00
_cell.angle_gamma   90.00
#
_symmetry.space_group_name_H-M   'P 1'
#
loop_
_entity.id
_entity.type
_entity.pdbx_description
1 polymer ?
#
loop_
_entity_poly.entity_id
_entity_poly.type
_entity_poly.pdbx_seq_one_letter_code
_entity_poly.pdbx_strand_id
1 'polypeptide(L)'
;MKNLSPLHAESRVSWLAHTASACLIDEARLSPKPGLVDSRGNGAHQDLNLDLMERSARSLQPTFHALAQQSWQRPADIALRETVGRLGREGEAQMMMATGGVNTHRGAIWALGLLVSAVAMLGGEGQSQAIAAAAAALARLPDGFAPKSFSKGLRASRRWQVPGAREEAQRGFPHVTTL
;
A
#
# COMPACT_ATOMS: atom_id res chain seq x y z
N MET A 1 -18.75 23.19 -11.75
CA MET A 1 -17.99 22.23 -10.92
C MET A 1 -17.77 22.88 -9.56
N LYS A 2 -18.33 22.33 -8.48
CA LYS A 2 -18.10 22.88 -7.13
C LYS A 2 -16.68 22.50 -6.73
N ASN A 3 -15.75 23.46 -6.73
CA ASN A 3 -14.46 23.29 -6.08
C ASN A 3 -14.76 23.03 -4.60
N LEU A 4 -14.53 21.79 -4.15
CA LEU A 4 -14.63 21.46 -2.73
C LEU A 4 -13.63 22.33 -1.97
N SER A 5 -14.02 22.83 -0.79
CA SER A 5 -13.15 23.68 0.03
C SER A 5 -11.87 22.92 0.41
N PRO A 6 -10.73 23.61 0.60
CA PRO A 6 -9.48 22.99 1.05
C PRO A 6 -9.63 22.10 2.29
N LEU A 7 -10.60 22.42 3.16
CA LEU A 7 -10.94 21.64 4.36
C LEU A 7 -11.48 20.24 4.04
N HIS A 8 -12.26 20.08 2.97
CA HIS A 8 -12.76 18.77 2.56
C HIS A 8 -11.65 17.88 2.01
N ALA A 9 -10.72 18.44 1.24
CA ALA A 9 -9.57 17.70 0.71
C ALA A 9 -8.69 17.19 1.86
N GLU A 10 -8.35 18.06 2.81
CA GLU A 10 -7.55 17.70 3.98
C GLU A 10 -8.22 16.61 4.84
N SER A 11 -9.54 16.73 5.07
CA SER A 11 -10.32 15.72 5.79
C SER A 11 -10.30 14.36 5.09
N ARG A 12 -10.44 14.33 3.75
CA ARG A 12 -10.39 13.10 2.96
C ARG A 12 -8.99 12.48 2.93
N VAL A 13 -7.94 13.29 2.81
CA VAL A 13 -6.54 12.85 2.90
C VAL A 13 -6.27 12.17 4.25
N SER A 14 -6.66 12.85 5.34
CA SER A 14 -6.57 12.28 6.68
C SER A 14 -7.37 10.99 6.83
N TRP A 15 -8.61 10.95 6.34
CA TRP A 15 -9.45 9.76 6.39
C TRP A 15 -8.84 8.58 5.63
N LEU A 16 -8.27 8.80 4.44
CA LEU A 16 -7.59 7.75 3.66
C LEU A 16 -6.41 7.16 4.43
N ALA A 17 -5.59 8.02 5.04
CA ALA A 17 -4.44 7.59 5.82
C ALA A 17 -4.82 6.72 7.02
N HIS A 18 -5.83 7.16 7.79
CA HIS A 18 -6.36 6.41 8.92
C HIS A 18 -6.97 5.08 8.46
N THR A 19 -7.75 5.10 7.38
CA THR A 19 -8.39 3.89 6.83
C THR A 19 -7.37 2.86 6.38
N ALA A 20 -6.32 3.27 5.65
CA ALA A 20 -5.26 2.36 5.23
C ALA A 20 -4.52 1.72 6.41
N SER A 21 -4.19 2.52 7.44
CA SER A 21 -3.60 2.02 8.68
C SER A 21 -4.53 1.05 9.43
N ALA A 22 -5.82 1.38 9.53
CA ALA A 22 -6.83 0.53 10.15
C ALA A 22 -6.99 -0.81 9.41
N CYS A 23 -7.03 -0.81 8.07
CA CYS A 23 -7.09 -2.04 7.28
C CYS A 23 -5.90 -2.97 7.54
N LEU A 24 -4.69 -2.43 7.75
CA LEU A 24 -3.53 -3.24 8.13
C LEU A 24 -3.67 -3.86 9.53
N ILE A 25 -4.24 -3.11 10.48
CA ILE A 25 -4.52 -3.64 11.83
C ILE A 25 -5.59 -4.74 11.75
N ASP A 26 -6.65 -4.52 10.99
CA ASP A 26 -7.73 -5.50 10.81
C ASP A 26 -7.22 -6.77 10.12
N GLU A 27 -6.36 -6.63 9.09
CA GLU A 27 -5.68 -7.77 8.45
C GLU A 27 -4.81 -8.55 9.42
N ALA A 28 -4.06 -7.87 10.29
CA ALA A 28 -3.20 -8.51 11.29
C ALA A 28 -4.03 -9.27 12.35
N ARG A 29 -5.21 -8.75 12.70
CA ARG A 29 -6.11 -9.36 13.70
C ARG A 29 -7.00 -10.46 13.12
N LEU A 30 -7.24 -10.45 11.81
CA LEU A 30 -8.07 -11.45 11.14
C LEU A 30 -7.56 -12.85 11.46
N SER A 31 -8.45 -13.72 11.94
CA SER A 31 -8.13 -15.09 12.34
C SER A 31 -9.22 -16.04 11.86
N PRO A 32 -8.90 -17.26 11.38
CA PRO A 32 -7.56 -17.86 11.31
C PRO A 32 -6.74 -17.45 10.07
N LYS A 33 -5.41 -17.26 10.21
CA LYS A 33 -4.47 -17.10 9.07
C LYS A 33 -3.43 -18.22 9.04
N PRO A 34 -3.61 -19.27 8.21
CA PRO A 34 -2.69 -20.41 8.16
C PRO A 34 -1.24 -20.00 7.87
N GLY A 35 -0.34 -20.29 8.82
CA GLY A 35 1.10 -20.02 8.69
C GLY A 35 1.54 -18.57 8.86
N LEU A 36 0.60 -17.62 9.00
CA LEU A 36 0.88 -16.20 9.21
C LEU A 36 0.62 -15.80 10.66
N VAL A 37 1.07 -14.60 11.03
CA VAL A 37 0.71 -13.98 12.30
C VAL A 37 -0.78 -13.63 12.30
N ASP A 38 -1.45 -13.99 13.39
CA ASP A 38 -2.84 -13.63 13.69
C ASP A 38 -3.08 -13.50 15.20
N SER A 39 -4.33 -13.35 15.65
CA SER A 39 -4.64 -13.19 17.08
C SER A 39 -4.45 -14.45 17.92
N ARG A 40 -4.17 -15.60 17.29
CA ARG A 40 -3.91 -16.89 17.97
C ARG A 40 -2.41 -17.13 18.15
N GLY A 41 -1.55 -16.39 17.44
CA GLY A 41 -0.10 -16.43 17.63
C GLY A 41 0.70 -16.06 16.38
N ASN A 42 1.97 -16.43 16.40
CA ASN A 42 2.96 -15.97 15.41
C ASN A 42 2.99 -16.80 14.11
N GLY A 43 2.13 -17.81 13.97
CA GLY A 43 2.16 -18.74 12.84
C GLY A 43 3.52 -19.44 12.71
N ALA A 44 4.08 -19.43 11.50
CA ALA A 44 5.41 -20.00 11.23
C ALA A 44 6.58 -19.02 11.53
N HIS A 45 6.29 -17.82 12.03
CA HIS A 45 7.29 -16.77 12.22
C HIS A 45 7.91 -16.83 13.62
N GLN A 46 9.23 -16.58 13.67
CA GLN A 46 9.97 -16.41 14.93
C GLN A 46 10.26 -14.93 15.21
N ASP A 47 10.21 -14.09 14.18
CA ASP A 47 10.59 -12.68 14.17
C ASP A 47 9.39 -11.72 14.13
N LEU A 48 8.18 -12.23 13.91
CA LEU A 48 6.94 -11.45 13.84
C LEU A 48 5.94 -11.89 14.91
N ASN A 49 5.22 -10.92 15.47
CA ASN A 49 4.09 -11.13 16.36
C ASN A 49 3.03 -10.04 16.13
N LEU A 50 1.84 -10.21 16.72
CA LEU A 50 0.72 -9.29 16.49
C LEU A 50 1.05 -7.84 16.91
N ASP A 51 1.70 -7.63 18.05
CA ASP A 51 2.07 -6.28 18.52
C ASP A 51 2.99 -5.56 17.51
N LEU A 52 3.94 -6.29 16.94
CA LEU A 52 4.85 -5.77 15.93
C LEU A 52 4.13 -5.44 14.62
N MET A 53 3.16 -6.26 14.21
CA MET A 53 2.28 -5.98 13.06
C MET A 53 1.47 -4.71 13.29
N GLU A 54 0.82 -4.55 14.45
CA GLU A 54 0.03 -3.36 14.78
C GLU A 54 0.90 -2.10 14.85
N ARG A 55 2.08 -2.21 15.45
CA ARG A 55 3.05 -1.11 15.50
C ARG A 55 3.50 -0.68 14.10
N SER A 56 3.80 -1.65 13.24
CA SER A 56 4.12 -1.41 11.84
C SER A 56 3.00 -0.67 11.12
N ALA A 57 1.75 -1.12 11.28
CA ALA A 57 0.60 -0.47 10.65
C ALA A 57 0.47 1.00 11.07
N ARG A 58 0.54 1.29 12.36
CA ARG A 58 0.48 2.66 12.91
C ARG A 58 1.62 3.55 12.40
N SER A 59 2.83 3.01 12.28
CA SER A 59 3.98 3.76 11.77
C SER A 59 3.85 4.20 10.30
N LEU A 60 3.00 3.52 9.52
CA LEU A 60 2.79 3.80 8.11
C LEU A 60 1.70 4.84 7.83
N GLN A 61 0.93 5.23 8.84
CA GLN A 61 -0.13 6.23 8.67
C GLN A 61 0.39 7.56 8.07
N PRO A 62 1.53 8.15 8.52
CA PRO A 62 2.08 9.35 7.89
C PRO A 62 2.47 9.15 6.43
N THR A 63 2.95 7.95 6.07
CA THR A 63 3.25 7.60 4.67
C THR A 63 1.98 7.63 3.82
N PHE A 64 0.89 7.00 4.28
CA PHE A 64 -0.38 7.01 3.55
C PHE A 64 -0.97 8.42 3.44
N HIS A 65 -0.80 9.26 4.46
CA HIS A 65 -1.17 10.68 4.40
C HIS A 65 -0.40 11.42 3.29
N ALA A 66 0.92 11.29 3.27
CA ALA A 66 1.75 11.93 2.26
C ALA A 66 1.41 11.44 0.84
N LEU A 67 1.14 10.14 0.67
CA LEU A 67 0.70 9.57 -0.60
C LEU A 67 -0.62 10.16 -1.06
N ALA A 68 -1.63 10.21 -0.19
CA ALA A 68 -2.93 10.80 -0.51
C ALA A 68 -2.79 12.30 -0.87
N GLN A 69 -2.04 13.06 -0.08
CA GLN A 69 -1.82 14.48 -0.31
C GLN A 69 -1.13 14.76 -1.64
N GLN A 70 -0.07 14.03 -1.98
CA GLN A 70 0.70 14.24 -3.22
C GLN A 70 -0.01 13.72 -4.48
N SER A 71 -1.04 12.89 -4.30
CA SER A 71 -1.81 12.31 -5.41
C SER A 71 -3.14 13.02 -5.64
N TRP A 72 -3.54 13.96 -4.75
CA TRP A 72 -4.86 14.57 -4.75
C TRP A 72 -5.21 15.25 -6.09
N GLN A 73 -6.27 14.76 -6.75
CA GLN A 73 -6.74 15.24 -8.05
C GLN A 73 -5.65 15.35 -9.13
N ARG A 74 -4.62 14.51 -9.03
CA ARG A 74 -3.50 14.48 -9.98
C ARG A 74 -3.66 13.33 -10.97
N PRO A 75 -3.48 13.54 -12.28
CA PRO A 75 -3.49 12.43 -13.24
C PRO A 75 -2.28 11.50 -13.04
N ALA A 76 -2.40 10.26 -13.54
CA ALA A 76 -1.28 9.33 -13.55
C ALA A 76 -0.22 9.82 -14.54
N ASP A 77 0.93 10.22 -14.03
CA ASP A 77 2.11 10.59 -14.83
C ASP A 77 3.40 10.04 -14.19
N ILE A 78 4.51 10.07 -14.94
CA ILE A 78 5.80 9.52 -14.48
C ILE A 78 6.25 10.23 -13.20
N ALA A 79 6.07 11.56 -13.11
CA ALA A 79 6.48 12.33 -11.94
C ALA A 79 5.68 11.94 -10.68
N LEU A 80 4.39 11.61 -10.81
CA LEU A 80 3.56 11.10 -9.72
C LEU A 80 4.03 9.71 -9.34
N ARG A 81 4.30 8.85 -10.33
CA ARG A 81 4.79 7.50 -10.08
C ARG A 81 6.12 7.49 -9.31
N GLU A 82 7.03 8.38 -9.65
CA GLU A 82 8.31 8.55 -8.95
C GLU A 82 8.12 9.15 -7.55
N THR A 83 7.20 10.11 -7.39
CA THR A 83 6.83 10.68 -6.08
C THR A 83 6.26 9.60 -5.16
N VAL A 84 5.31 8.80 -5.64
CA VAL A 84 4.71 7.67 -4.91
C VAL A 84 5.77 6.62 -4.60
N GLY A 85 6.67 6.33 -5.55
CA GLY A 85 7.79 5.42 -5.33
C GLY A 85 8.73 5.88 -4.23
N ARG A 86 9.09 7.17 -4.20
CA ARG A 86 9.93 7.78 -3.17
C ARG A 86 9.26 7.71 -1.79
N LEU A 87 8.01 8.16 -1.69
CA LEU A 87 7.25 8.12 -0.43
C LEU A 87 7.08 6.69 0.10
N GLY A 88 6.82 5.73 -0.78
CA GLY A 88 6.76 4.31 -0.40
C GLY A 88 8.08 3.79 0.17
N ARG A 89 9.22 4.17 -0.40
CA ARG A 89 10.55 3.81 0.13
C ARG A 89 10.84 4.48 1.48
N GLU A 90 10.45 5.74 1.65
CA GLU A 90 10.55 6.45 2.93
C GLU A 90 9.68 5.77 4.01
N GLY A 91 8.46 5.38 3.65
CA GLY A 91 7.58 4.61 4.53
C GLY A 91 8.12 3.22 4.87
N GLU A 92 8.75 2.53 3.91
CA GLU A 92 9.46 1.28 4.19
C GLU A 92 10.56 1.49 5.23
N ALA A 93 11.36 2.54 5.10
CA ALA A 93 12.41 2.86 6.08
C ALA A 93 11.82 3.20 7.47
N GLN A 94 10.74 3.98 7.54
CA GLN A 94 10.03 4.29 8.79
C GLN A 94 9.48 3.04 9.46
N MET A 95 8.85 2.16 8.68
CA MET A 95 8.37 0.87 9.16
C MET A 95 9.51 0.03 9.73
N MET A 96 10.63 -0.10 9.01
CA MET A 96 11.80 -0.86 9.49
C MET A 96 12.35 -0.29 10.80
N MET A 97 12.39 1.04 10.96
CA MET A 97 12.81 1.64 12.23
C MET A 97 11.83 1.30 13.36
N ALA A 98 10.52 1.39 13.12
CA ALA A 98 9.50 1.09 14.11
C ALA A 98 9.47 -0.39 14.52
N THR A 99 9.91 -1.29 13.63
CA THR A 99 9.90 -2.74 13.84
C THR A 99 11.26 -3.34 14.18
N GLY A 100 12.28 -2.51 14.43
CA GLY A 100 13.63 -3.01 14.74
C GLY A 100 14.28 -3.79 13.58
N GLY A 101 13.94 -3.46 12.33
CA GLY A 101 14.46 -4.09 11.11
C GLY A 101 13.66 -5.28 10.61
N VAL A 102 12.54 -5.63 11.27
CA VAL A 102 11.70 -6.76 10.85
C VAL A 102 10.80 -6.35 9.67
N ASN A 103 10.93 -7.10 8.57
CA ASN A 103 10.12 -6.89 7.37
C ASN A 103 8.66 -7.31 7.60
N THR A 104 7.79 -6.33 7.83
CA THR A 104 6.40 -6.54 8.27
C THR A 104 5.42 -6.30 7.11
N HIS A 105 5.17 -5.03 6.76
CA HIS A 105 4.16 -4.62 5.77
C HIS A 105 4.73 -4.16 4.42
N ARG A 106 5.94 -4.55 4.03
CA ARG A 106 6.57 -4.04 2.79
C ARG A 106 5.73 -4.26 1.54
N GLY A 107 5.10 -5.43 1.39
CA GLY A 107 4.19 -5.70 0.28
C GLY A 107 2.90 -4.86 0.36
N ALA A 108 2.43 -4.59 1.58
CA ALA A 108 1.24 -3.79 1.81
C ALA A 108 1.47 -2.31 1.50
N ILE A 109 2.66 -1.76 1.77
CA ILE A 109 3.06 -0.41 1.35
C ILE A 109 2.89 -0.25 -0.17
N TRP A 110 3.27 -1.26 -0.95
CA TRP A 110 3.09 -1.24 -2.41
C TRP A 110 1.61 -1.24 -2.80
N ALA A 111 0.84 -2.23 -2.33
CA ALA A 111 -0.55 -2.41 -2.75
C ALA A 111 -1.45 -1.27 -2.22
N LEU A 112 -1.46 -1.04 -0.90
CA LEU A 112 -2.27 0.02 -0.30
C LEU A 112 -1.77 1.41 -0.69
N GLY A 113 -0.46 1.61 -0.85
CA GLY A 113 0.07 2.91 -1.29
C GLY A 113 -0.46 3.30 -2.67
N LEU A 114 -0.49 2.37 -3.63
CA LEU A 114 -1.08 2.60 -4.95
C LEU A 114 -2.59 2.85 -4.89
N LEU A 115 -3.32 2.10 -4.05
CA LEU A 115 -4.76 2.28 -3.89
C LEU A 115 -5.11 3.62 -3.22
N VAL A 116 -4.39 4.02 -2.16
CA VAL A 116 -4.55 5.32 -1.51
C VAL A 116 -4.28 6.46 -2.50
N SER A 117 -3.18 6.36 -3.26
CA SER A 117 -2.89 7.31 -4.33
C SER A 117 -4.02 7.36 -5.35
N ALA A 118 -4.51 6.21 -5.82
CA ALA A 118 -5.59 6.15 -6.80
C ALA A 118 -6.90 6.79 -6.31
N VAL A 119 -7.31 6.55 -5.06
CA VAL A 119 -8.50 7.20 -4.50
C VAL A 119 -8.31 8.72 -4.42
N ALA A 120 -7.13 9.18 -4.01
CA ALA A 120 -6.83 10.61 -3.97
C ALA A 120 -6.79 11.25 -5.37
N MET A 121 -6.26 10.55 -6.39
CA MET A 121 -6.28 10.99 -7.79
C MET A 121 -7.72 11.21 -8.29
N LEU A 122 -8.68 10.43 -7.78
CA LEU A 122 -10.10 10.54 -8.10
C LEU A 122 -10.86 11.55 -7.21
N GLY A 123 -10.16 12.28 -6.33
CA GLY A 123 -10.75 13.29 -5.46
C GLY A 123 -11.32 12.74 -4.15
N GLY A 124 -10.84 11.58 -3.69
CA GLY A 124 -11.21 11.00 -2.40
C GLY A 124 -12.42 10.05 -2.45
N GLU A 125 -12.97 9.81 -3.63
CA GLU A 125 -14.16 8.98 -3.87
C GLU A 125 -13.98 8.19 -5.18
N GLY A 126 -14.62 7.02 -5.28
CA GLY A 126 -14.58 6.22 -6.49
C GLY A 126 -15.15 4.83 -6.29
N GLN A 127 -15.68 4.24 -7.36
CA GLN A 127 -16.04 2.83 -7.38
C GLN A 127 -14.77 1.97 -7.41
N SER A 128 -14.83 0.75 -6.87
CA SER A 128 -13.68 -0.16 -6.77
C SER A 128 -12.99 -0.39 -8.11
N GLN A 129 -13.74 -0.59 -9.21
CA GLN A 129 -13.18 -0.72 -10.56
C GLN A 129 -12.42 0.53 -11.02
N ALA A 130 -12.94 1.73 -10.75
CA ALA A 130 -12.28 2.98 -11.14
C ALA A 130 -10.98 3.20 -10.35
N ILE A 131 -11.00 2.92 -9.04
CA ILE A 131 -9.83 2.99 -8.17
C ILE A 131 -8.76 1.99 -8.64
N ALA A 132 -9.16 0.75 -8.91
CA ALA A 132 -8.25 -0.29 -9.39
C ALA A 132 -7.63 0.07 -10.76
N ALA A 133 -8.43 0.63 -11.67
CA ALA A 133 -7.94 1.09 -12.97
C ALA A 133 -6.93 2.24 -12.85
N ALA A 134 -7.20 3.22 -11.97
CA ALA A 134 -6.28 4.34 -11.71
C ALA A 134 -4.98 3.87 -11.06
N ALA A 135 -5.05 2.95 -10.08
CA ALA A 135 -3.87 2.34 -9.47
C ALA A 135 -3.05 1.56 -10.49
N ALA A 136 -3.71 0.83 -11.41
CA ALA A 136 -3.04 0.10 -12.48
C ALA A 136 -2.35 1.04 -13.49
N ALA A 137 -3.00 2.16 -13.84
CA ALA A 137 -2.41 3.18 -14.70
C ALA A 137 -1.11 3.71 -14.09
N LEU A 138 -1.12 4.03 -12.79
CA LEU A 138 0.06 4.46 -12.07
C LEU A 138 1.13 3.35 -12.00
N ALA A 139 0.75 2.11 -11.68
CA ALA A 139 1.68 0.98 -11.54
C ALA A 139 2.38 0.56 -12.85
N ARG A 140 1.79 0.87 -14.00
CA ARG A 140 2.38 0.61 -15.33
C ARG A 140 3.45 1.63 -15.72
N LEU A 141 3.44 2.81 -15.10
CA LEU A 141 4.44 3.84 -15.38
C LEU A 141 5.80 3.43 -14.81
N PRO A 142 6.90 3.81 -15.50
CA PRO A 142 8.24 3.59 -14.99
C PRO A 142 8.51 4.42 -13.72
N ASP A 143 9.42 3.93 -12.89
CA ASP A 143 10.02 4.64 -11.75
C ASP A 143 11.53 4.50 -11.89
N GLY A 144 12.19 5.57 -12.32
CA GLY A 144 13.64 5.55 -12.59
C GLY A 144 14.49 5.27 -11.34
N PHE A 145 13.89 5.45 -10.16
CA PHE A 145 14.54 5.27 -8.85
C PHE A 145 14.15 3.95 -8.18
N ALA A 146 13.39 3.09 -8.86
CA ALA A 146 13.01 1.78 -8.33
C ALA A 146 14.27 0.93 -8.07
N PRO A 147 14.40 0.29 -6.90
CA PRO A 147 15.52 -0.59 -6.60
C PRO A 147 15.59 -1.73 -7.62
N LYS A 148 16.79 -1.98 -8.17
CA LYS A 148 17.06 -3.11 -9.07
C LYS A 148 17.29 -4.44 -8.32
N SER A 149 17.11 -4.44 -7.00
CA SER A 149 17.49 -5.54 -6.13
C SER A 149 16.49 -6.70 -6.15
N PHE A 150 17.01 -7.88 -5.82
CA PHE A 150 16.24 -9.12 -5.72
C PHE A 150 15.39 -9.14 -4.44
N SER A 151 14.10 -9.51 -4.55
CA SER A 151 13.21 -9.66 -3.39
C SER A 151 12.78 -11.12 -3.20
N LYS A 152 12.37 -11.49 -1.98
CA LYS A 152 11.78 -12.81 -1.69
C LYS A 152 10.56 -13.10 -2.60
N GLY A 153 9.76 -12.06 -2.89
CA GLY A 153 8.63 -12.14 -3.81
C GLY A 153 9.06 -12.44 -5.25
N LEU A 154 10.10 -11.76 -5.75
CA LEU A 154 10.64 -12.04 -7.09
C LEU A 154 11.19 -13.46 -7.19
N ARG A 155 11.83 -13.98 -6.13
CA ARG A 155 12.24 -15.39 -6.05
C ARG A 155 11.05 -16.34 -6.16
N ALA A 156 9.97 -16.06 -5.41
CA ALA A 156 8.77 -16.89 -5.40
C ALA A 156 8.10 -16.90 -6.78
N SER A 157 7.91 -15.74 -7.40
CA SER A 157 7.35 -15.64 -8.76
C SER A 157 8.20 -16.40 -9.79
N ARG A 158 9.54 -16.29 -9.74
CA ARG A 158 10.43 -17.05 -10.64
C ARG A 158 10.38 -18.57 -10.39
N ARG A 159 10.28 -18.99 -9.12
CA ARG A 159 10.25 -20.42 -8.76
C ARG A 159 8.92 -21.06 -9.15
N TRP A 160 7.82 -20.38 -8.88
CA TRP A 160 6.46 -20.95 -8.99
C TRP A 160 5.71 -20.49 -10.24
N GLN A 161 6.32 -19.61 -11.06
CA GLN A 161 5.74 -19.09 -12.30
C GLN A 161 4.38 -18.41 -12.09
N VAL A 162 4.19 -17.79 -10.92
CA VAL A 162 2.98 -17.02 -10.58
C VAL A 162 3.25 -15.52 -10.63
N PRO A 163 2.28 -14.69 -11.04
CA PRO A 163 2.38 -13.24 -10.99
C PRO A 163 2.74 -12.74 -9.58
N GLY A 164 3.54 -11.68 -9.49
CA GLY A 164 3.85 -11.02 -8.22
C GLY A 164 2.93 -9.83 -7.95
N ALA A 165 3.18 -9.15 -6.82
CA ALA A 165 2.43 -7.95 -6.42
C ALA A 165 2.52 -6.80 -7.44
N ARG A 166 3.59 -6.75 -8.25
CA ARG A 166 3.73 -5.75 -9.32
C ARG A 166 2.75 -6.03 -10.44
N GLU A 167 2.75 -7.27 -10.95
CA GLU A 167 1.86 -7.70 -12.02
C GLU A 167 0.39 -7.61 -11.59
N GLU A 168 0.09 -7.95 -10.34
CA GLU A 168 -1.25 -7.80 -9.75
C GLU A 168 -1.75 -6.36 -9.84
N ALA A 169 -0.94 -5.40 -9.38
CA ALA A 169 -1.29 -3.99 -9.45
C ALA A 169 -1.42 -3.48 -10.90
N GLN A 170 -0.51 -3.89 -11.80
CA GLN A 170 -0.54 -3.48 -13.21
C GLN A 170 -1.77 -4.00 -13.96
N ARG A 171 -2.35 -5.10 -13.50
CA ARG A 171 -3.61 -5.67 -14.01
C ARG A 171 -4.86 -5.11 -13.33
N GLY A 172 -4.71 -4.20 -12.37
CA GLY A 172 -5.85 -3.61 -11.65
C GLY A 172 -6.42 -4.52 -10.58
N PHE A 173 -5.57 -5.23 -9.85
CA PHE A 173 -5.98 -6.05 -8.69
C PHE A 173 -7.16 -6.99 -9.00
N PRO A 174 -7.04 -7.88 -10.00
CA PRO A 174 -8.11 -8.81 -10.36
C PRO A 174 -8.62 -9.62 -9.15
N HIS A 175 -7.74 -10.06 -8.25
CA HIS A 175 -8.14 -10.84 -7.08
C HIS A 175 -8.97 -10.04 -6.03
N VAL A 176 -9.03 -8.72 -6.17
CA VAL A 176 -9.85 -7.84 -5.32
C VAL A 176 -11.15 -7.44 -6.03
N THR A 177 -11.12 -7.32 -7.35
CA THR A 177 -12.23 -6.75 -8.14
C THR A 177 -13.15 -7.78 -8.78
N THR A 178 -12.77 -9.06 -8.80
CA THR A 178 -13.53 -10.13 -9.48
C THR A 178 -13.92 -11.29 -8.54
N LEU A 179 -14.09 -11.03 -7.24
CA LEU A 179 -14.58 -12.04 -6.29
C LEU A 179 -16.06 -12.36 -6.50
#